data_AF-A0A7X4HVE7-F1
#
_entry.id   AF-A0A7X4HVE7-F1
#
_cell.length_a   1.000
_cell.length_b   1.000
_cell.length_c   1.000
_cell.angle_alpha   90.00
_cell.angle_beta   90.00
_cell.angle_gamma   90.00
#
_symmetry.space_group_name_H-M   'P 1'
#
loop_
_entity.id
_entity.type
_entity.pdbx_description
1 polymer ?
#
loop_
_entity_poly.entity_id
_entity_poly.type
_entity_poly.pdbx_seq_one_letter_code
_entity_poly.pdbx_strand_id
1 'polypeptide(L)'
;MDIRERLLDAVRKSRLSERKLSLLATGANDTIRNIRRGAVPRADTVEALCEVLGLELQIAPGLTPPADQTAAVPRPPTEFSTQRQLSTYKWTHPSEAGYQPHASHNAPAPVDLVDDHAFYVQMPDVSMVPAHIWKHDYCLISPVAQLQVDQRGWFRSAAGRETIRWVMRLPSGGYDLASWELDQEGAVGHQKPSAVHWKREDVIDRGVVVAVYRHEPTTGKPQEPVRDWRPDALAELSRAALFSDQFRKVEAEIDRAVAAVEQMETHIRRRAGTVSISPFQAEQILRVLDYRLQHSLHNIREALKQVRPDAS
;
A
#
# COMPACT_ATOMS: atom_id res chain seq x y z
N MET A 1 -3.41 24.94 18.40
CA MET A 1 -2.14 24.27 18.77
C MET A 1 -2.00 23.10 17.83
N ASP A 2 -1.01 23.15 16.95
CA ASP A 2 -0.79 22.19 15.86
C ASP A 2 -0.53 20.77 16.42
N ILE A 3 -1.04 19.74 15.76
CA ILE A 3 -0.85 18.33 16.16
C ILE A 3 0.63 17.98 16.25
N ARG A 4 1.45 18.54 15.34
CA ARG A 4 2.90 18.39 15.37
C ARG A 4 3.52 18.93 16.66
N GLU A 5 3.09 20.10 17.12
CA GLU A 5 3.60 20.70 18.35
C GLU A 5 3.23 19.87 19.57
N ARG A 6 1.98 19.38 19.63
CA ARG A 6 1.51 18.48 20.70
C ARG A 6 2.30 17.18 20.75
N LEU A 7 2.52 16.57 19.58
CA LEU A 7 3.27 15.32 19.45
C LEU A 7 4.73 15.52 19.90
N LEU A 8 5.38 16.61 19.46
CA LEU A 8 6.76 16.91 19.85
C LEU A 8 6.89 17.26 21.33
N ASP A 9 5.89 17.91 21.94
CA ASP A 9 5.84 18.14 23.38
C ASP A 9 5.69 16.83 24.17
N ALA A 10 4.82 15.92 23.73
CA ALA A 10 4.69 14.59 24.30
C ALA A 10 5.98 13.77 24.20
N VAL A 11 6.65 13.80 23.05
CA VAL A 11 7.96 13.17 22.85
C VAL A 11 8.99 13.71 23.83
N ARG A 12 9.03 15.03 24.08
CA ARG A 12 9.96 15.65 25.05
C ARG A 12 9.69 15.21 26.50
N LYS A 13 8.43 14.94 26.84
CA LYS A 13 8.02 14.47 28.17
C LYS A 13 8.23 12.97 28.37
N SER A 14 8.45 12.22 27.29
CA SER A 14 8.73 10.79 27.34
C SER A 14 10.09 10.51 27.99
N ARG A 15 10.19 9.36 28.68
CA ARG A 15 11.46 8.84 29.21
C ARG A 15 12.30 8.11 28.15
N LEU A 16 11.73 7.90 26.96
CA LEU A 16 12.38 7.18 25.87
C LEU A 16 13.16 8.15 24.98
N SER A 17 14.28 7.69 24.44
CA SER A 17 15.03 8.48 23.44
C SER A 17 14.24 8.57 22.14
N GLU A 18 14.40 9.68 21.42
CA GLU A 18 13.73 9.91 20.12
C GLU A 18 13.98 8.79 19.11
N ARG A 19 15.21 8.25 19.10
CA ARG A 19 15.56 7.12 18.25
C ARG A 19 14.76 5.87 18.62
N LYS A 20 14.62 5.58 19.91
CA LYS A 20 13.87 4.43 20.40
C LYS A 20 12.37 4.60 20.14
N LEU A 21 11.83 5.80 20.34
CA LEU A 21 10.44 6.10 20.01
C LEU A 21 10.14 5.95 18.52
N SER A 22 11.02 6.48 17.65
CA SER A 22 10.85 6.34 16.20
C SER A 22 10.90 4.85 15.79
N LEU A 23 11.86 4.10 16.33
CA LEU A 23 11.99 2.67 16.05
C LEU A 23 10.77 1.86 16.53
N LEU A 24 10.25 2.14 17.73
CA LEU A 24 9.10 1.43 18.28
C LEU A 24 7.80 1.76 17.54
N ALA A 25 7.61 3.02 17.15
CA ALA A 25 6.38 3.44 16.50
C ALA A 25 6.33 3.09 15.00
N THR A 26 7.45 3.23 14.27
CA THR A 26 7.44 3.11 12.80
C THR A 26 8.45 2.14 12.23
N GLY A 27 9.34 1.57 13.06
CA GLY A 27 10.48 0.77 12.60
C GLY A 27 11.63 1.61 12.02
N ALA A 28 11.48 2.94 11.89
CA ALA A 28 12.50 3.82 11.31
C ALA A 28 13.18 4.68 12.39
N ASN A 29 14.48 4.96 12.24
CA ASN A 29 15.24 5.72 13.26
C ASN A 29 15.00 7.24 13.21
N ASP A 30 14.52 7.78 12.08
CA ASP A 30 14.53 9.22 11.80
C ASP A 30 13.16 9.90 11.82
N THR A 31 12.08 9.18 12.14
CA THR A 31 10.70 9.71 12.08
C THR A 31 10.54 11.00 12.91
N ILE A 32 10.91 10.98 14.20
CA ILE A 32 10.78 12.16 15.08
C ILE A 32 11.67 13.32 14.59
N ARG A 33 12.88 13.01 14.10
CA ARG A 33 13.80 14.01 13.55
C ARG A 33 13.20 14.71 12.33
N ASN A 34 12.54 13.96 11.44
CA ASN A 34 11.87 14.49 10.27
C ASN A 34 10.68 15.38 10.65
N ILE A 35 9.87 14.95 11.62
CA ILE A 35 8.75 15.76 12.14
C ILE A 35 9.27 17.08 12.73
N ARG A 36 10.38 17.04 13.48
CA ARG A 36 11.01 18.26 14.02
C ARG A 36 11.46 19.22 12.91
N ARG A 37 11.97 18.70 11.79
CA ARG A 37 12.37 19.48 10.60
C ARG A 37 11.21 20.05 9.81
N GLY A 38 9.96 19.77 10.17
CA GLY A 38 8.78 20.30 9.49
C GLY A 38 8.04 19.28 8.65
N ALA A 39 8.42 18.00 8.66
CA ALA A 39 7.60 16.98 8.03
C ALA A 39 6.26 16.87 8.78
N VAL A 40 5.16 16.87 8.03
CA VAL A 40 3.82 16.64 8.58
C VAL A 40 3.71 15.14 8.90
N PRO A 41 3.48 14.75 10.17
CA PRO A 41 3.32 13.34 10.51
C PRO A 41 2.00 12.81 9.93
N ARG A 42 2.04 11.62 9.33
CA ARG A 42 0.85 10.92 8.83
C ARG A 42 -0.03 10.44 9.98
N ALA A 43 -1.31 10.20 9.72
CA ALA A 43 -2.26 9.74 10.75
C ALA A 43 -1.82 8.43 11.42
N ASP A 44 -1.36 7.44 10.65
CA ASP A 44 -0.81 6.17 11.16
C ASP A 44 0.44 6.36 12.02
N THR A 45 1.30 7.30 11.63
CA THR A 45 2.52 7.66 12.37
C THR A 45 2.15 8.36 13.68
N VAL A 46 1.14 9.23 13.66
CA VAL A 46 0.59 9.86 14.86
C VAL A 46 -0.01 8.81 15.79
N GLU A 47 -0.83 7.90 15.25
CA GLU A 47 -1.48 6.83 16.00
C GLU A 47 -0.45 5.89 16.65
N ALA A 48 0.53 5.40 15.91
CA ALA A 48 1.59 4.55 16.43
C ALA A 48 2.48 5.27 17.46
N LEU A 49 2.75 6.58 17.27
CA LEU A 49 3.46 7.38 18.27
C LEU A 49 2.61 7.58 19.53
N CYS A 50 1.30 7.82 19.40
CA CYS A 50 0.38 7.90 20.52
C CYS A 50 0.33 6.58 21.31
N GLU A 51 0.26 5.44 20.63
CA GLU A 51 0.29 4.11 21.25
C GLU A 51 1.57 3.90 22.08
N VAL A 52 2.76 4.14 21.49
CA VAL A 52 4.04 4.00 22.19
C VAL A 52 4.19 4.98 23.36
N LEU A 53 3.59 6.17 23.24
CA LEU A 53 3.60 7.20 24.30
C LEU A 53 2.51 6.99 25.36
N GLY A 54 1.62 6.00 25.19
CA GLY A 54 0.49 5.77 26.10
C GLY A 54 -0.53 6.91 26.08
N LEU A 55 -0.75 7.52 24.91
CA LEU A 55 -1.70 8.61 24.70
C LEU A 55 -2.91 8.11 23.90
N GLU A 56 -4.10 8.55 24.28
CA GLU A 56 -5.31 8.32 23.50
C GLU A 56 -5.48 9.42 22.44
N LEU A 57 -5.60 9.02 21.18
CA LEU A 57 -5.88 9.93 20.07
C LEU A 57 -7.39 10.18 19.99
N GLN A 58 -7.85 11.31 20.53
CA GLN A 58 -9.23 11.77 20.34
C GLN A 58 -9.35 12.54 19.03
N ILE A 59 -9.76 11.84 17.96
CA ILE A 59 -10.17 12.49 16.72
C ILE A 59 -11.55 13.08 16.96
N ALA A 60 -11.71 14.39 16.76
CA ALA A 60 -13.01 15.04 16.89
C ALA A 60 -14.05 14.29 16.02
N PRO A 61 -15.22 13.91 16.57
CA PRO A 61 -16.25 13.23 15.81
C PRO A 61 -16.73 14.15 14.69
N GLY A 62 -16.35 13.84 13.45
CA GLY A 62 -16.61 14.68 12.28
C GLY A 62 -15.68 14.45 11.09
N LEU A 63 -14.55 13.73 11.26
CA LEU A 63 -13.57 13.45 10.19
C LEU A 63 -13.57 12.00 9.69
N THR A 64 -14.41 11.13 10.25
CA THR A 64 -14.62 9.78 9.72
C THR A 64 -15.68 9.88 8.61
N PRO A 65 -15.34 9.72 7.32
CA PRO A 65 -16.38 9.56 6.32
C PRO A 65 -17.19 8.31 6.69
N PRO A 66 -18.53 8.36 6.65
CA PRO A 66 -19.36 7.23 7.00
C PRO A 66 -19.02 6.05 6.07
N ALA A 67 -18.69 4.90 6.67
CA ALA A 67 -18.29 3.68 5.98
C ALA A 67 -19.44 3.01 5.20
N ASP A 68 -20.64 3.59 5.19
CA ASP A 68 -21.82 3.06 4.53
C ASP A 68 -22.64 4.19 3.88
N GLN A 69 -22.27 4.59 2.67
CA GLN A 69 -23.20 5.22 1.72
C GLN A 69 -23.17 4.46 0.39
N THR A 70 -23.77 3.27 0.46
CA THR A 70 -24.14 2.40 -0.65
C THR A 70 -25.41 2.92 -1.35
N ALA A 71 -25.30 4.09 -1.95
CA ALA A 71 -26.07 4.49 -3.12
C ALA A 71 -25.20 5.48 -3.89
N ALA A 72 -25.10 5.33 -5.21
CA ALA A 72 -24.42 6.30 -6.06
C ALA A 72 -25.26 7.58 -6.10
N VAL A 73 -25.25 8.35 -5.00
CA VAL A 73 -25.72 9.72 -5.01
C VAL A 73 -24.82 10.44 -6.00
N PRO A 74 -25.36 10.99 -7.11
CA PRO A 74 -24.54 11.75 -8.04
C PRO A 74 -23.89 12.88 -7.25
N ARG A 75 -22.55 12.86 -7.17
CA ARG A 75 -21.82 13.98 -6.56
C ARG A 75 -22.09 15.22 -7.42
N PRO A 76 -22.35 16.38 -6.79
CA PRO A 76 -22.45 17.61 -7.55
C PRO A 76 -21.12 17.85 -8.29
N PRO A 77 -21.16 18.50 -9.46
CA PRO A 77 -19.94 18.93 -10.14
C PRO A 77 -19.04 19.74 -9.20
N THR A 78 -17.74 19.49 -9.25
CA THR A 78 -16.77 20.20 -8.42
C THR A 78 -16.66 21.64 -8.88
N GLU A 79 -16.88 22.59 -7.96
CA GLU A 79 -16.58 24.00 -8.18
C GLU A 79 -15.11 24.29 -7.85
N PHE A 80 -14.49 25.19 -8.63
CA PHE A 80 -13.08 25.55 -8.46
C PHE A 80 -12.93 26.99 -7.98
N SER A 81 -12.09 27.17 -6.96
CA SER A 81 -11.79 28.46 -6.33
C SER A 81 -11.12 29.42 -7.30
N THR A 82 -11.53 30.70 -7.25
CA THR A 82 -10.88 31.79 -7.99
C THR A 82 -9.64 32.34 -7.29
N GLN A 83 -9.47 32.05 -5.99
CA GLN A 83 -8.41 32.61 -5.15
C GLN A 83 -7.31 31.61 -4.85
N ARG A 84 -7.67 30.32 -4.70
CA ARG A 84 -6.75 29.27 -4.31
C ARG A 84 -6.29 28.47 -5.52
N GLN A 85 -4.97 28.36 -5.67
CA GLN A 85 -4.33 27.58 -6.73
C GLN A 85 -3.46 26.47 -6.15
N LEU A 86 -3.40 25.35 -6.84
CA LEU A 86 -2.56 24.19 -6.54
C LEU A 86 -1.50 24.04 -7.61
N SER A 87 -0.32 23.58 -7.21
CA SER A 87 0.73 23.21 -8.16
C SER A 87 0.27 22.04 -9.04
N THR A 88 0.58 22.12 -10.33
CA THR A 88 0.34 21.06 -11.30
C THR A 88 1.67 20.49 -11.76
N TYR A 89 1.78 19.17 -11.71
CA TYR A 89 2.95 18.42 -12.18
C TYR A 89 2.61 17.65 -13.44
N LYS A 90 3.56 17.58 -14.37
CA LYS A 90 3.46 16.75 -15.58
C LYS A 90 4.58 15.73 -15.58
N TRP A 91 4.28 14.51 -15.99
CA TRP A 91 5.33 13.51 -16.23
C TRP A 91 5.98 13.82 -17.57
N THR A 92 7.30 14.04 -17.56
CA THR A 92 8.09 14.12 -18.79
C THR A 92 8.46 12.70 -19.24
N HIS A 93 8.76 12.55 -20.54
CA HIS A 93 9.03 11.28 -21.22
C HIS A 93 9.80 10.26 -20.36
N PRO A 94 9.51 8.95 -20.48
CA PRO A 94 10.23 7.92 -19.72
C PRO A 94 11.73 8.02 -20.02
N SER A 95 12.49 8.41 -19.02
CA SER A 95 13.94 8.20 -18.99
C SER A 95 14.21 6.73 -18.60
N GLU A 96 15.46 6.25 -18.71
CA GLU A 96 15.85 4.95 -18.13
C GLU A 96 15.51 4.87 -16.62
N ALA A 97 15.48 6.02 -15.94
CA ALA A 97 15.09 6.18 -14.55
C ALA A 97 13.56 6.27 -14.32
N GLY A 98 12.73 6.12 -15.36
CA GLY A 98 11.27 6.20 -15.33
C GLY A 98 10.71 7.62 -15.48
N TYR A 99 9.43 7.78 -15.14
CA TYR A 99 8.73 9.07 -15.16
C TYR A 99 9.12 9.91 -13.94
N GLN A 100 9.48 11.18 -14.19
CA GLN A 100 9.70 12.18 -13.16
C GLN A 100 8.68 13.30 -13.31
N PRO A 101 7.92 13.65 -12.26
CA PRO A 101 7.03 14.81 -12.31
C PRO A 101 7.84 16.11 -12.30
N HIS A 102 7.53 17.02 -13.22
CA HIS A 102 8.03 18.38 -13.20
C HIS A 102 6.89 19.35 -12.96
N ALA A 103 7.12 20.36 -12.12
CA ALA A 103 6.18 21.45 -11.95
C ALA A 103 5.97 22.16 -13.29
N SER A 104 4.70 22.37 -13.66
CA SER A 104 4.32 22.93 -14.96
C SER A 104 3.67 24.30 -14.83
N HIS A 105 2.57 24.38 -14.11
CA HIS A 105 1.77 25.58 -13.91
C HIS A 105 0.94 25.38 -12.64
N ASN A 106 0.10 26.37 -12.29
CA ASN A 106 -0.86 26.23 -11.20
C ASN A 106 -2.27 26.14 -11.76
N ALA A 107 -3.11 25.29 -11.18
CA ALA A 107 -4.52 25.14 -11.52
C ALA A 107 -5.39 25.45 -10.28
N PRO A 108 -6.64 25.88 -10.44
CA PRO A 108 -7.49 26.24 -9.30
C PRO A 108 -7.82 25.02 -8.43
N ALA A 109 -7.86 25.24 -7.12
CA ALA A 109 -8.25 24.22 -6.14
C ALA A 109 -9.77 24.00 -6.13
N PRO A 110 -10.28 22.79 -5.84
CA PRO A 110 -11.69 22.62 -5.48
C PRO A 110 -12.06 23.50 -4.28
N VAL A 111 -13.26 24.07 -4.28
CA VAL A 111 -13.73 24.96 -3.19
C VAL A 111 -13.84 24.22 -1.85
N ASP A 112 -14.20 22.94 -1.90
CA ASP A 112 -14.41 22.04 -0.76
C ASP A 112 -13.15 21.30 -0.30
N LEU A 113 -12.02 21.50 -0.99
CA LEU A 113 -10.76 20.84 -0.64
C LEU A 113 -10.19 21.39 0.68
N VAL A 114 -10.11 20.56 1.70
CA VAL A 114 -9.55 20.94 3.01
C VAL A 114 -8.02 20.87 3.05
N ASP A 115 -7.39 20.06 2.20
CA ASP A 115 -5.94 19.84 2.23
C ASP A 115 -5.15 20.92 1.47
N ASP A 116 -4.46 21.79 2.20
CA ASP A 116 -3.58 22.86 1.67
C ASP A 116 -2.32 22.37 0.97
N HIS A 117 -1.94 21.10 1.16
CA HIS A 117 -0.78 20.49 0.53
C HIS A 117 -1.13 19.66 -0.70
N ALA A 118 -2.40 19.62 -1.09
CA ALA A 118 -2.83 18.89 -2.27
C ALA A 118 -2.30 19.51 -3.57
N PHE A 119 -2.19 18.69 -4.60
CA PHE A 119 -1.64 19.11 -5.89
C PHE A 119 -2.14 18.24 -7.04
N TYR A 120 -2.02 18.74 -8.26
CA TYR A 120 -2.44 18.03 -9.45
C TYR A 120 -1.29 17.31 -10.13
N VAL A 121 -1.61 16.19 -10.77
CA VAL A 121 -0.72 15.45 -11.67
C VAL A 121 -1.43 15.21 -12.97
N GLN A 122 -0.84 15.66 -14.07
CA GLN A 122 -1.29 15.25 -15.39
C GLN A 122 -0.67 13.90 -15.74
N MET A 123 -1.54 12.95 -16.08
CA MET A 123 -1.13 11.64 -16.56
C MET A 123 -0.36 11.75 -17.88
N PRO A 124 0.64 10.89 -18.10
CA PRO A 124 1.41 10.85 -19.35
C PRO A 124 0.54 10.38 -20.52
N ASP A 125 1.15 10.14 -21.67
CA ASP A 125 0.53 9.54 -22.87
C ASP A 125 0.07 8.07 -22.68
N VAL A 126 -0.25 7.66 -21.46
CA VAL A 126 -0.71 6.31 -21.17
C VAL A 126 -1.87 6.31 -20.19
N SER A 127 -2.80 5.40 -20.42
CA SER A 127 -4.01 5.23 -19.62
C SER A 127 -3.85 4.06 -18.65
N MET A 128 -4.37 4.22 -17.44
CA MET A 128 -4.60 3.16 -16.46
C MET A 128 -6.08 2.76 -16.52
N VAL A 129 -6.44 1.98 -17.54
CA VAL A 129 -7.84 1.69 -17.91
C VAL A 129 -8.66 1.06 -16.77
N PRO A 130 -8.16 0.07 -16.00
CA PRO A 130 -8.92 -0.51 -14.87
C PRO A 130 -9.11 0.46 -13.70
N ALA A 131 -8.26 1.49 -13.62
CA ALA A 131 -8.43 2.59 -12.67
C ALA A 131 -9.35 3.68 -13.23
N HIS A 132 -9.84 3.57 -14.47
CA HIS A 132 -10.54 4.64 -15.21
C HIS A 132 -9.78 5.96 -15.25
N ILE A 133 -8.45 5.91 -15.25
CA ILE A 133 -7.58 7.07 -15.41
C ILE A 133 -7.03 7.01 -16.83
N TRP A 134 -7.40 7.96 -17.67
CA TRP A 134 -6.94 8.02 -19.05
C TRP A 134 -5.67 8.85 -19.18
N LYS A 135 -5.03 8.72 -20.34
CA LYS A 135 -3.91 9.59 -20.70
C LYS A 135 -4.33 11.06 -20.60
N HIS A 136 -3.45 11.90 -20.09
CA HIS A 136 -3.67 13.33 -19.86
C HIS A 136 -4.75 13.71 -18.84
N ASP A 137 -5.40 12.76 -18.18
CA ASP A 137 -6.28 13.07 -17.05
C ASP A 137 -5.47 13.75 -15.93
N TYR A 138 -6.13 14.62 -15.18
CA TYR A 138 -5.59 15.34 -14.04
C TYR A 138 -6.01 14.65 -12.74
N CYS A 139 -5.07 14.01 -12.06
CA CYS A 139 -5.27 13.41 -10.74
C CYS A 139 -5.02 14.46 -9.66
N LEU A 140 -6.00 14.67 -8.77
CA LEU A 140 -5.83 15.46 -7.55
C LEU A 140 -5.31 14.56 -6.43
N ILE A 141 -4.17 14.93 -5.87
CA ILE A 141 -3.45 14.15 -4.87
C ILE A 141 -3.51 14.89 -3.55
N SER A 142 -3.88 14.18 -2.49
CA SER A 142 -3.83 14.68 -1.12
C SER A 142 -2.75 13.93 -0.31
N PRO A 143 -1.66 14.59 0.09
CA PRO A 143 -0.62 14.00 0.95
C PRO A 143 -1.07 13.72 2.38
N VAL A 144 -2.10 14.43 2.85
CA VAL A 144 -2.60 14.28 4.22
C VAL A 144 -3.74 13.28 4.33
N ALA A 145 -4.36 12.90 3.21
CA ALA A 145 -5.34 11.83 3.17
C ALA A 145 -4.68 10.50 3.56
N GLN A 146 -5.33 9.77 4.46
CA GLN A 146 -4.86 8.46 4.86
C GLN A 146 -5.12 7.46 3.75
N LEU A 147 -4.05 6.80 3.29
CA LEU A 147 -4.12 5.73 2.32
C LEU A 147 -4.85 4.53 2.93
N GLN A 148 -5.88 4.04 2.24
CA GLN A 148 -6.66 2.86 2.62
C GLN A 148 -6.56 1.76 1.56
N VAL A 149 -6.94 0.54 1.95
CA VAL A 149 -7.23 -0.53 1.00
C VAL A 149 -8.34 -0.05 0.06
N ASP A 150 -8.26 -0.43 -1.21
CA ASP A 150 -9.22 0.01 -2.22
C ASP A 150 -9.17 1.52 -2.50
N GLN A 151 -7.99 2.11 -2.32
CA GLN A 151 -7.69 3.45 -2.83
C GLN A 151 -6.52 3.43 -3.81
N ARG A 152 -6.47 4.48 -4.63
CA ARG A 152 -5.35 4.75 -5.51
C ARG A 152 -4.36 5.63 -4.75
N GLY A 153 -3.13 5.16 -4.64
CA GLY A 153 -2.03 5.92 -4.08
C GLY A 153 -1.06 6.36 -5.17
N TRP A 154 -0.39 7.47 -4.94
CA TRP A 154 0.78 7.85 -5.72
C TRP A 154 2.03 7.52 -4.93
N PHE A 155 2.91 6.75 -5.54
CA PHE A 155 4.11 6.21 -4.92
C PHE A 155 5.34 6.59 -5.71
N ARG A 156 6.45 6.73 -5.01
CA ARG A 156 7.80 6.82 -5.58
C ARG A 156 8.65 5.68 -5.03
N SER A 157 9.19 4.84 -5.91
CA SER A 157 10.09 3.76 -5.50
C SER A 157 11.46 4.29 -5.07
N ALA A 158 12.26 3.45 -4.40
CA ALA A 158 13.64 3.75 -4.02
C ALA A 158 14.53 4.12 -5.21
N ALA A 159 14.26 3.57 -6.40
CA ALA A 159 14.92 3.95 -7.65
C ALA A 159 14.50 5.34 -8.17
N GLY A 160 13.61 6.03 -7.46
CA GLY A 160 13.11 7.34 -7.81
C GLY A 160 11.95 7.34 -8.79
N ARG A 161 11.46 6.17 -9.23
CA ARG A 161 10.36 6.02 -10.20
C ARG A 161 9.03 6.35 -9.56
N GLU A 162 8.28 7.24 -10.19
CA GLU A 162 6.95 7.63 -9.72
C GLU A 162 5.85 6.87 -10.45
N THR A 163 4.86 6.37 -9.70
CA THR A 163 3.75 5.56 -10.25
C THR A 163 2.48 5.75 -9.44
N ILE A 164 1.33 5.76 -10.10
CA ILE A 164 0.04 5.58 -9.44
C ILE A 164 -0.26 4.09 -9.38
N ARG A 165 -0.64 3.58 -8.21
CA ARG A 165 -0.93 2.16 -7.99
C ARG A 165 -2.21 2.03 -7.16
N TRP A 166 -2.86 0.88 -7.26
CA TRP A 166 -4.00 0.54 -6.41
C TRP A 166 -3.53 -0.25 -5.20
N VAL A 167 -3.95 0.18 -4.02
CA VAL A 167 -3.66 -0.50 -2.75
C VAL A 167 -4.60 -1.67 -2.58
N MET A 168 -4.08 -2.88 -2.76
CA MET A 168 -4.85 -4.10 -2.46
C MET A 168 -4.82 -4.39 -0.97
N ARG A 169 -3.66 -4.20 -0.32
CA ARG A 169 -3.47 -4.45 1.11
C ARG A 169 -2.38 -3.55 1.69
N LEU A 170 -2.49 -3.29 2.99
CA LEU A 170 -1.55 -2.50 3.79
C LEU A 170 -0.99 -3.36 4.94
N PRO A 171 -0.13 -4.36 4.67
CA PRO A 171 0.52 -5.11 5.75
C PRO A 171 1.41 -4.18 6.60
N SER A 172 1.64 -4.54 7.86
CA SER A 172 2.40 -3.71 8.82
C SER A 172 3.80 -3.29 8.33
N GLY A 173 4.42 -4.07 7.44
CA GLY A 173 5.75 -3.80 6.88
C GLY A 173 5.78 -3.23 5.45
N GLY A 174 4.64 -2.96 4.81
CA GLY A 174 4.67 -2.59 3.39
C GLY A 174 3.31 -2.34 2.74
N TYR A 175 3.29 -2.52 1.43
CA TYR A 175 2.14 -2.31 0.56
C TYR A 175 2.06 -3.45 -0.44
N ASP A 176 0.89 -4.09 -0.54
CA ASP A 176 0.59 -4.93 -1.70
C ASP A 176 -0.14 -4.07 -2.71
N LEU A 177 0.59 -3.69 -3.75
CA LEU A 177 0.12 -2.78 -4.76
C LEU A 177 -0.22 -3.55 -6.02
N ALA A 178 -1.46 -3.41 -6.47
CA ALA A 178 -1.82 -3.76 -7.82
C ALA A 178 -1.28 -2.67 -8.75
N SER A 179 -0.62 -3.12 -9.79
CA SER A 179 -0.21 -2.28 -10.87
C SER A 179 -0.66 -2.80 -12.19
N TRP A 180 -0.80 -1.84 -13.08
CA TRP A 180 -1.01 -2.08 -14.47
C TRP A 180 0.19 -1.43 -15.11
N GLU A 181 1.23 -2.25 -15.29
CA GLU A 181 2.45 -1.76 -15.91
C GLU A 181 2.14 -1.35 -17.34
N LEU A 182 2.77 -0.24 -17.71
CA LEU A 182 2.75 0.31 -19.05
C LEU A 182 3.51 -0.69 -19.91
N ASP A 183 2.82 -1.38 -20.82
CA ASP A 183 3.52 -2.16 -21.82
C ASP A 183 4.41 -1.19 -22.62
N GLN A 184 5.68 -1.51 -22.80
CA GLN A 184 6.67 -0.60 -23.39
C GLN A 184 6.30 -0.17 -24.83
N GLU A 185 5.33 -0.85 -25.45
CA GLU A 185 4.93 -0.65 -26.83
C GLU A 185 3.65 0.18 -27.01
N GLY A 186 3.03 0.71 -25.94
CA GLY A 186 1.81 1.53 -26.09
C GLY A 186 0.64 0.80 -26.76
N ALA A 187 0.75 -0.53 -26.91
CA ALA A 187 -0.30 -1.36 -27.44
C ALA A 187 -1.45 -1.39 -26.44
N VAL A 188 -2.66 -1.14 -26.93
CA VAL A 188 -3.94 -1.25 -26.21
C VAL A 188 -4.28 -2.72 -25.96
N GLY A 189 -3.29 -3.50 -25.50
CA GLY A 189 -3.43 -4.88 -25.07
C GLY A 189 -3.83 -4.92 -23.61
N HIS A 190 -4.70 -5.86 -23.26
CA HIS A 190 -5.15 -6.11 -21.90
C HIS A 190 -3.96 -6.21 -20.93
N GLN A 191 -3.69 -5.14 -20.18
CA GLN A 191 -2.63 -5.13 -19.18
C GLN A 191 -2.98 -6.17 -18.12
N LYS A 192 -2.13 -7.19 -17.98
CA LYS A 192 -2.29 -8.15 -16.89
C LYS A 192 -2.01 -7.40 -15.58
N PRO A 193 -2.95 -7.39 -14.63
CA PRO A 193 -2.68 -6.85 -13.30
C PRO A 193 -1.48 -7.59 -12.73
N SER A 194 -0.45 -6.85 -12.31
CA SER A 194 0.67 -7.41 -11.56
C SER A 194 0.58 -6.92 -10.13
N ALA A 195 0.59 -7.86 -9.19
CA ALA A 195 0.80 -7.54 -7.78
C ALA A 195 2.30 -7.35 -7.55
N VAL A 196 2.65 -6.24 -6.94
CA VAL A 196 3.99 -6.01 -6.44
C VAL A 196 3.89 -5.75 -4.94
N HIS A 197 4.68 -6.52 -4.18
CA HIS A 197 4.89 -6.24 -2.78
C HIS A 197 6.03 -5.23 -2.66
N TRP A 198 5.76 -4.07 -2.08
CA TRP A 198 6.78 -3.07 -1.75
C TRP A 198 6.91 -2.95 -0.25
N LYS A 199 8.15 -3.08 0.23
CA LYS A 199 8.47 -2.77 1.63
C LYS A 199 8.32 -1.28 1.86
N ARG A 200 7.95 -0.91 3.09
CA ARG A 200 7.71 0.49 3.43
C ARG A 200 8.99 1.34 3.33
N GLU A 201 10.16 0.78 3.61
CA GLU A 201 11.43 1.49 3.42
C GLU A 201 11.79 1.76 1.94
N ASP A 202 11.24 0.97 1.01
CA ASP A 202 11.58 1.01 -0.41
C ASP A 202 10.64 1.92 -1.22
N VAL A 203 9.65 2.53 -0.57
CA VAL A 203 8.67 3.39 -1.23
C VAL A 203 8.35 4.64 -0.42
N ILE A 204 8.33 5.77 -1.11
CA ILE A 204 7.80 7.03 -0.61
C ILE A 204 6.38 7.19 -1.14
N ASP A 205 5.41 7.01 -0.26
CA ASP A 205 4.01 7.37 -0.54
C ASP A 205 3.86 8.91 -0.57
N ARG A 206 3.38 9.42 -1.71
CA ARG A 206 3.16 10.85 -1.99
C ARG A 206 1.78 11.33 -1.58
N GLY A 207 0.82 10.42 -1.38
CA GLY A 207 -0.57 10.73 -1.06
C GLY A 207 -1.58 9.91 -1.83
N VAL A 208 -2.85 10.15 -1.51
CA VAL A 208 -4.01 9.47 -2.11
C VAL A 208 -4.52 10.26 -3.31
N VAL A 209 -4.92 9.57 -4.38
CA VAL A 209 -5.68 10.17 -5.48
C VAL A 209 -7.13 10.36 -5.02
N VAL A 210 -7.51 11.59 -4.67
CA VAL A 210 -8.84 11.90 -4.13
C VAL A 210 -9.86 12.24 -5.22
N ALA A 211 -9.41 12.69 -6.39
CA ALA A 211 -10.26 12.95 -7.55
C ALA A 211 -9.45 12.83 -8.86
N VAL A 212 -10.15 12.63 -9.97
CA VAL A 212 -9.56 12.61 -11.32
C VAL A 212 -10.44 13.46 -12.23
N TYR A 213 -9.84 14.29 -13.08
CA TYR A 213 -10.54 15.18 -14.00
C TYR A 213 -10.04 14.93 -15.43
N ARG A 214 -10.93 14.90 -16.42
CA ARG A 214 -10.54 14.66 -17.83
C ARG A 214 -9.77 15.83 -18.46
N HIS A 215 -9.96 17.01 -17.89
CA HIS A 215 -9.41 18.24 -18.40
C HIS A 215 -8.77 19.01 -17.25
N GLU A 216 -7.96 19.98 -17.63
CA GLU A 216 -7.37 20.89 -16.66
C GLU A 216 -8.49 21.64 -15.91
N PRO A 217 -8.45 21.67 -14.57
CA PRO A 217 -9.36 22.47 -13.78
C PRO A 217 -9.35 23.94 -14.21
N THR A 218 -10.52 24.54 -14.37
CA THR A 218 -10.66 25.95 -14.78
C THR A 218 -11.67 26.66 -13.91
N THR A 219 -11.39 27.93 -13.58
CA THR A 219 -12.28 28.74 -12.75
C THR A 219 -13.60 29.02 -13.47
N GLY A 220 -14.71 29.01 -12.73
CA GLY A 220 -16.05 29.30 -13.26
C GLY A 220 -16.66 28.22 -14.16
N LYS A 221 -15.99 27.07 -14.34
CA LYS A 221 -16.52 25.90 -15.04
C LYS A 221 -16.49 24.70 -14.10
N PRO A 222 -17.64 24.37 -13.47
CA PRO A 222 -17.73 23.16 -12.67
C PRO A 222 -17.38 21.94 -13.52
N GLN A 223 -16.65 20.99 -12.95
CA GLN A 223 -16.31 19.74 -13.62
C GLN A 223 -16.73 18.55 -12.77
N GLU A 224 -17.37 17.58 -13.39
CA GLU A 224 -17.62 16.31 -12.72
C GLU A 224 -16.30 15.54 -12.62
N PRO A 225 -15.90 15.08 -11.43
CA PRO A 225 -14.78 14.16 -11.32
C PRO A 225 -15.11 12.89 -12.12
N VAL A 226 -14.11 12.34 -12.81
CA VAL A 226 -14.19 11.00 -13.38
C VAL A 226 -14.54 10.08 -12.22
N ARG A 227 -15.76 9.51 -12.28
CA ARG A 227 -16.45 8.70 -11.26
C ARG A 227 -15.57 8.23 -10.11
N ASP A 228 -16.08 8.39 -8.89
CA ASP A 228 -15.54 7.74 -7.69
C ASP A 228 -15.07 6.35 -8.03
N TRP A 229 -13.77 6.11 -7.85
CA TRP A 229 -13.20 4.82 -8.14
C TRP A 229 -13.93 3.77 -7.32
N ARG A 230 -14.59 2.87 -8.01
CA ARG A 230 -14.94 1.58 -7.45
C ARG A 230 -14.15 0.56 -8.26
N PRO A 231 -13.51 -0.42 -7.62
CA PRO A 231 -12.97 -1.54 -8.36
C PRO A 231 -14.13 -2.12 -9.17
N ASP A 232 -14.05 -2.03 -10.49
CA ASP A 232 -15.04 -2.65 -11.36
C ASP A 232 -14.92 -4.16 -11.30
N ALA A 233 -15.84 -4.89 -11.94
CA ALA A 233 -15.79 -6.34 -11.98
C ALA A 233 -14.43 -6.86 -12.49
N LEU A 234 -13.76 -6.12 -13.38
CA LEU A 234 -12.45 -6.49 -13.89
C LEU A 234 -11.36 -6.31 -12.82
N ALA A 235 -11.36 -5.23 -12.05
CA ALA A 235 -10.46 -4.99 -10.93
C ALA A 235 -10.70 -6.00 -9.79
N GLU A 236 -11.96 -6.35 -9.51
CA GLU A 236 -12.30 -7.41 -8.56
C GLU A 236 -11.83 -8.79 -9.03
N LEU A 237 -12.07 -9.16 -10.29
CA LEU A 237 -11.57 -10.40 -10.89
C LEU A 237 -10.04 -10.44 -10.91
N SER A 238 -9.40 -9.30 -11.18
CA SER A 238 -7.94 -9.15 -11.13
C SER A 238 -7.41 -9.40 -9.72
N ARG A 239 -8.06 -8.83 -8.71
CA ARG A 239 -7.75 -9.04 -7.29
C ARG A 239 -7.93 -10.51 -6.92
N ALA A 240 -9.05 -11.12 -7.31
CA ALA A 240 -9.34 -12.52 -7.08
C ALA A 240 -8.34 -13.44 -7.78
N ALA A 241 -7.91 -13.11 -9.00
CA ALA A 241 -6.88 -13.85 -9.72
C ALA A 241 -5.52 -13.76 -9.02
N LEU A 242 -5.13 -12.57 -8.54
CA LEU A 242 -3.90 -12.37 -7.78
C LEU A 242 -3.92 -13.15 -6.44
N PHE A 243 -5.05 -13.13 -5.73
CA PHE A 243 -5.24 -13.97 -4.55
C PHE A 243 -5.27 -15.46 -4.87
N SER A 244 -5.87 -15.86 -6.00
CA SER A 244 -5.89 -17.26 -6.44
C SER A 244 -4.49 -17.77 -6.77
N ASP A 245 -3.64 -16.95 -7.38
CA ASP A 245 -2.24 -17.32 -7.64
C ASP A 245 -1.43 -17.42 -6.35
N GLN A 246 -1.72 -16.58 -5.34
CA GLN A 246 -1.15 -16.75 -3.99
C GLN A 246 -1.65 -18.03 -3.32
N PHE A 247 -2.95 -18.34 -3.43
CA PHE A 247 -3.52 -19.59 -2.92
C PHE A 247 -2.89 -20.83 -3.56
N ARG A 248 -2.72 -20.83 -4.90
CA ARG A 248 -2.02 -21.92 -5.61
C ARG A 248 -0.59 -22.10 -5.15
N LYS A 249 0.11 -21.01 -4.81
CA LYS A 249 1.47 -21.10 -4.24
C LYS A 249 1.45 -21.76 -2.86
N VAL A 250 0.45 -21.45 -2.02
CA VAL A 250 0.24 -22.11 -0.73
C VAL A 250 -0.07 -23.59 -0.93
N GLU A 251 -1.01 -23.94 -1.82
CA GLU A 251 -1.33 -25.33 -2.18
C GLU A 251 -0.08 -26.10 -2.65
N ALA A 252 0.70 -25.52 -3.56
CA ALA A 252 1.93 -26.14 -4.04
C ALA A 252 3.02 -26.30 -2.96
N GLU A 253 3.03 -25.46 -1.93
CA GLU A 253 3.92 -25.63 -0.76
C GLU A 253 3.41 -26.74 0.17
N ILE A 254 2.09 -26.83 0.37
CA ILE A 254 1.44 -27.93 1.11
C ILE A 254 1.75 -29.27 0.42
N ASP A 255 1.54 -29.37 -0.89
CA ASP A 255 1.81 -30.59 -1.67
C ASP A 255 3.29 -31.01 -1.58
N ARG A 256 4.21 -30.04 -1.66
CA ARG A 256 5.65 -30.30 -1.47
C ARG A 256 5.96 -30.81 -0.06
N ALA A 257 5.32 -30.25 0.96
CA ALA A 257 5.49 -30.71 2.34
C ALA A 257 4.95 -32.14 2.53
N VAL A 258 3.78 -32.47 1.97
CA VAL A 258 3.19 -33.82 2.00
C VAL A 258 4.12 -34.82 1.31
N ALA A 259 4.56 -34.54 0.08
CA ALA A 259 5.46 -35.43 -0.65
C ALA A 259 6.79 -35.68 0.10
N ALA A 260 7.33 -34.67 0.78
CA ALA A 260 8.54 -34.81 1.58
C ALA A 260 8.33 -35.74 2.80
N VAL A 261 7.16 -35.69 3.43
CA VAL A 261 6.80 -36.58 4.54
C VAL A 261 6.65 -38.03 4.04
N GLU A 262 5.97 -38.25 2.92
CA GLU A 262 5.78 -39.59 2.34
C GLU A 262 7.10 -40.24 1.90
N GLN A 263 8.01 -39.47 1.28
CA GLN A 263 9.35 -39.95 0.93
C GLN A 263 10.15 -40.39 2.16
N MET A 264 10.02 -39.62 3.24
CA MET A 264 10.71 -39.88 4.50
C MET A 264 10.15 -41.11 5.20
N GLU A 265 8.82 -41.27 5.22
CA GLU A 265 8.17 -42.50 5.69
C GLU A 265 8.66 -43.72 4.92
N THR A 266 8.69 -43.63 3.59
CA THR A 266 9.19 -44.70 2.72
C THR A 266 10.63 -45.08 3.06
N HIS A 267 11.49 -44.08 3.31
CA HIS A 267 12.87 -44.31 3.72
C HIS A 267 12.98 -45.00 5.08
N ILE A 268 12.16 -44.59 6.06
CA ILE A 268 12.11 -45.20 7.39
C ILE A 268 11.64 -46.66 7.29
N ARG A 269 10.54 -46.93 6.58
CA ARG A 269 10.02 -48.30 6.38
C ARG A 269 11.08 -49.20 5.73
N ARG A 270 11.78 -48.71 4.70
CA ARG A 270 12.85 -49.45 4.02
C ARG A 270 14.03 -49.76 4.96
N ARG A 271 14.43 -48.80 5.80
CA ARG A 271 15.51 -48.99 6.78
C ARG A 271 15.11 -49.92 7.93
N ALA A 272 13.89 -49.78 8.46
CA ALA A 272 13.37 -50.64 9.51
C ALA A 272 13.27 -52.10 9.07
N GLY A 273 12.98 -52.37 7.79
CA GLY A 273 12.98 -53.72 7.24
C GLY A 273 14.37 -54.33 6.98
N THR A 274 15.44 -53.53 7.02
CA THR A 274 16.80 -53.98 6.67
C THR A 274 17.80 -53.89 7.81
N VAL A 275 17.50 -53.15 8.88
CA VAL A 275 18.43 -52.90 9.98
C VAL A 275 17.66 -52.88 11.30
N SER A 276 18.18 -53.57 12.33
CA SER A 276 17.73 -53.41 13.71
C SER A 276 18.01 -51.97 14.17
N ILE A 277 16.97 -51.15 14.27
CA ILE A 277 17.07 -49.78 14.75
C ILE A 277 17.16 -49.80 16.28
N SER A 278 18.23 -49.23 16.84
CA SER A 278 18.35 -49.10 18.29
C SER A 278 17.39 -48.03 18.83
N PRO A 279 16.97 -48.07 20.11
CA PRO A 279 16.12 -47.03 20.70
C PRO A 279 16.67 -45.61 20.52
N PHE A 280 17.99 -45.45 20.63
CA PHE A 280 18.66 -44.17 20.40
C PHE A 280 18.53 -43.69 18.94
N GLN A 281 18.68 -44.59 17.96
CA GLN A 281 18.50 -44.26 16.55
C GLN A 281 17.04 -43.90 16.22
N ALA A 282 16.08 -44.60 16.84
CA ALA A 282 14.66 -44.29 16.70
C ALA A 282 14.34 -42.88 17.24
N GLU A 283 14.90 -42.51 18.40
CA GLU A 283 14.73 -41.17 18.96
C GLU A 283 15.33 -40.08 18.07
N GLN A 284 16.51 -40.31 17.49
CA GLN A 284 17.12 -39.37 16.54
C GLN A 284 16.28 -39.18 15.28
N ILE A 285 15.70 -40.27 14.75
CA ILE A 285 14.78 -40.21 13.61
C ILE A 285 13.55 -39.37 13.98
N LEU A 286 12.93 -39.61 15.13
CA LEU A 286 11.76 -38.85 15.60
C LEU A 286 12.06 -37.35 15.77
N ARG A 287 13.24 -36.98 16.31
CA ARG A 287 13.65 -35.58 16.43
C ARG A 287 13.81 -34.88 15.08
N VAL A 288 14.38 -35.57 14.09
CA VAL A 288 14.52 -35.02 12.72
C VAL A 288 13.17 -34.87 12.06
N LEU A 289 12.25 -35.83 12.26
CA LEU A 289 10.87 -35.75 11.78
C LEU A 289 10.14 -34.55 12.37
N ASP A 290 10.19 -34.40 13.69
CA ASP A 290 9.54 -33.30 14.40
C ASP A 290 10.10 -31.96 13.92
N TYR A 291 11.43 -31.81 13.85
CA TYR A 291 12.05 -30.60 13.30
C TYR A 291 11.55 -30.24 11.89
N ARG A 292 11.50 -31.22 10.98
CA ARG A 292 11.03 -31.00 9.60
C ARG A 292 9.54 -30.63 9.56
N LEU A 293 8.71 -31.29 10.38
CA LEU A 293 7.30 -30.98 10.48
C LEU A 293 7.08 -29.56 11.00
N GLN A 294 7.78 -29.17 12.07
CA GLN A 294 7.72 -27.80 12.60
C GLN A 294 8.18 -26.77 11.57
N HIS A 295 9.23 -27.07 10.81
CA HIS A 295 9.70 -26.19 9.74
C HIS A 295 8.67 -26.04 8.60
N SER A 296 8.06 -27.15 8.15
CA SER A 296 6.99 -27.10 7.14
C SER A 296 5.75 -26.36 7.64
N LEU A 297 5.32 -26.58 8.89
CA LEU A 297 4.22 -25.85 9.51
C LEU A 297 4.51 -24.36 9.64
N HIS A 298 5.76 -23.99 9.97
CA HIS A 298 6.19 -22.61 9.98
C HIS A 298 6.07 -21.98 8.58
N ASN A 299 6.60 -22.64 7.54
CA ASN A 299 6.49 -22.15 6.16
C ASN A 299 5.04 -21.97 5.71
N ILE A 300 4.16 -22.94 6.02
CA ILE A 300 2.73 -22.84 5.71
C ILE A 300 2.09 -21.68 6.47
N ARG A 301 2.40 -21.48 7.75
CA ARG A 301 1.89 -20.34 8.54
C ARG A 301 2.35 -19.00 7.96
N GLU A 302 3.62 -18.88 7.59
CA GLU A 302 4.13 -17.66 6.96
C GLU A 302 3.48 -17.41 5.60
N ALA A 303 3.27 -18.45 4.80
CA ALA A 303 2.55 -18.34 3.52
C ALA A 303 1.07 -17.98 3.73
N LEU A 304 0.41 -18.50 4.77
CA LEU A 304 -0.97 -18.16 5.12
C LEU A 304 -1.11 -16.71 5.62
N LYS A 305 -0.16 -16.20 6.41
CA LYS A 305 -0.12 -14.78 6.79
C LYS A 305 -0.01 -13.86 5.57
N GLN A 306 0.68 -14.30 4.53
CA GLN A 306 0.74 -13.56 3.26
C GLN A 306 -0.60 -13.53 2.54
N VAL A 307 -1.51 -14.49 2.76
CA VAL A 307 -2.85 -14.52 2.15
C VAL A 307 -3.89 -13.84 3.02
N ARG A 308 -3.80 -13.97 4.35
CA ARG A 308 -4.77 -13.45 5.31
C ARG A 308 -4.05 -12.89 6.56
N PRO A 309 -3.69 -11.59 6.55
CA PRO A 309 -2.86 -11.00 7.59
C PRO A 309 -3.60 -10.90 8.93
N ASP A 310 -4.94 -10.85 8.89
CA ASP A 310 -5.80 -10.62 10.07
C ASP A 310 -6.31 -11.92 10.74
N ALA A 311 -5.85 -13.10 10.31
CA ALA A 311 -6.33 -14.39 10.84
C ALA A 311 -5.54 -14.90 12.07
N SER A 312 -4.90 -13.99 12.81
CA SER A 312 -4.07 -14.32 13.98
C SER A 312 -4.89 -14.33 15.27
#